data_AF-A0A2W7G4J2-F1
#
_entry.id   AF-A0A2W7G4J2-F1
#
_cell.length_a   1.000
_cell.length_b   1.000
_cell.length_c   1.000
_cell.angle_alpha   90.00
_cell.angle_beta   90.00
_cell.angle_gamma   90.00
#
_symmetry.space_group_name_H-M   'P 1'
#
loop_
_entity.id
_entity.type
_entity.pdbx_description
1 polymer ?
#
loop_
_entity_poly.entity_id
_entity_poly.type
_entity_poly.pdbx_seq_one_letter_code
_entity_poly.pdbx_strand_id
1 'polypeptide(L)'
;MEEREIKRKNFKDSALNILGFIVIFSFLAIGIVLFLAANRILGKINLAGIIACYIFGTIFLLIFILIIIKIILILKSQNKYAKQAIDVNNLFNDTQLNEEEKKVNDLFLNTYHTEINNLNILFGAFYEIEKKRYKREIDITLPKIRMLMQKMIIDAIDEFGFFDLYLVIDFAKTINKKFIWKSDFKKYKTYFNYIRNIHQAADDYIYDKYINTQS
;
A
#
# COMPACT_ATOMS: atom_id res chain seq x y z
N MET A 1 -1.74 14.57 -19.89
CA MET A 1 -2.81 14.96 -18.95
C MET A 1 -2.73 16.49 -18.79
N GLU A 2 -3.79 17.23 -19.12
CA GLU A 2 -3.74 18.70 -19.16
C GLU A 2 -3.56 19.29 -17.75
N GLU A 3 -2.81 20.39 -17.63
CA GLU A 3 -2.46 21.06 -16.36
C GLU A 3 -3.70 21.40 -15.49
N ARG A 4 -4.84 21.66 -16.13
CA ARG A 4 -6.14 21.91 -15.47
C ARG A 4 -6.71 20.67 -14.80
N GLU A 5 -6.53 19.49 -15.39
CA GLU A 5 -6.98 18.22 -14.82
C GLU A 5 -6.14 17.82 -13.61
N ILE A 6 -4.83 18.07 -13.66
CA ILE A 6 -3.90 17.83 -12.54
C ILE A 6 -4.27 18.72 -11.35
N LYS A 7 -4.49 20.03 -11.57
CA LYS A 7 -4.92 20.95 -10.50
C LYS A 7 -6.27 20.55 -9.89
N ARG A 8 -7.22 20.10 -10.71
CA ARG A 8 -8.54 19.66 -10.24
C ARG A 8 -8.48 18.35 -9.45
N LYS A 9 -7.65 17.39 -9.88
CA LYS A 9 -7.39 16.13 -9.16
C LYS A 9 -6.75 16.42 -7.80
N ASN A 10 -5.69 17.22 -7.77
CA ASN A 10 -5.00 17.60 -6.54
C ASN A 10 -5.92 18.33 -5.54
N PHE A 11 -6.80 19.20 -6.03
CA PHE A 11 -7.80 19.87 -5.17
C PHE A 11 -8.82 18.90 -4.61
N LYS A 12 -9.35 17.98 -5.44
CA LYS A 12 -10.32 16.96 -5.01
C LYS A 12 -9.72 16.04 -3.94
N ASP A 13 -8.48 15.61 -4.13
CA ASP A 13 -7.79 14.73 -3.18
C ASP A 13 -7.49 15.48 -1.87
N SER A 14 -7.08 16.74 -1.93
CA SER A 14 -6.90 17.59 -0.76
C SER A 14 -8.20 17.81 0.01
N ALA A 15 -9.31 18.08 -0.68
CA ALA A 15 -10.63 18.26 -0.06
C ALA A 15 -11.12 16.97 0.61
N LEU A 16 -10.93 15.81 -0.03
CA LEU A 16 -11.27 14.50 0.55
C LEU A 16 -10.42 14.19 1.79
N ASN A 17 -9.13 14.53 1.78
CA ASN A 17 -8.26 14.37 2.94
C ASN A 17 -8.68 15.25 4.12
N ILE A 18 -9.04 16.51 3.87
CA ILE A 18 -9.55 17.43 4.89
C ILE A 18 -10.89 16.89 5.45
N LEU A 19 -11.80 16.46 4.58
CA LEU A 19 -13.07 15.86 5.00
C LEU A 19 -12.82 14.62 5.88
N GLY A 20 -11.92 13.73 5.46
CA GLY A 20 -11.54 12.55 6.24
C GLY A 20 -10.98 12.92 7.62
N PHE A 21 -10.13 13.93 7.69
CA PHE A 21 -9.59 14.45 8.95
C PHE A 21 -10.71 14.98 9.86
N ILE A 22 -11.62 15.82 9.33
CA ILE A 22 -12.75 16.36 10.09
C ILE A 22 -13.63 15.23 10.63
N VAL A 23 -13.95 14.24 9.79
CA VAL A 23 -14.76 13.07 10.18
C VAL A 23 -14.08 12.30 11.31
N ILE A 24 -12.76 12.05 11.23
CA ILE A 24 -12.03 11.35 12.29
C ILE A 24 -12.07 12.15 13.60
N PHE A 25 -11.80 13.45 13.56
CA PHE A 25 -11.82 14.29 14.75
C PHE A 25 -13.23 14.51 15.32
N SER A 26 -14.27 14.34 14.50
CA SER A 26 -15.65 14.37 15.00
C SER A 26 -15.94 13.27 16.01
N PHE A 27 -15.33 12.07 15.90
CA PHE A 27 -15.48 11.01 16.90
C PHE A 27 -14.93 11.46 18.26
N LEU A 28 -13.80 12.16 18.28
CA LEU A 28 -13.24 12.74 19.50
C LEU A 28 -14.16 13.83 20.07
N ALA A 29 -14.63 14.75 19.23
CA ALA A 29 -15.51 15.85 19.65
C ALA A 29 -16.83 15.32 20.24
N ILE A 30 -17.46 14.35 19.58
CA ILE A 30 -18.68 13.69 20.07
C ILE A 30 -18.40 13.03 21.43
N GLY A 31 -17.29 12.29 21.55
CA GLY A 31 -16.88 11.68 22.82
C GLY A 31 -16.76 12.70 23.95
N ILE A 32 -16.07 13.82 23.71
CA ILE A 32 -15.91 14.90 24.69
C ILE A 32 -17.27 15.51 25.08
N VAL A 33 -18.12 15.84 24.10
CA VAL A 33 -19.45 16.42 24.35
C VAL A 33 -20.31 15.48 25.21
N LEU A 34 -20.26 14.17 24.94
CA LEU A 34 -20.97 13.18 25.74
C LEU A 34 -20.45 13.12 27.18
N PHE A 35 -19.14 13.19 27.41
CA PHE A 35 -18.59 13.26 28.77
C PHE A 35 -18.96 14.56 29.50
N LEU A 36 -19.00 15.70 28.79
CA LEU A 36 -19.45 16.98 29.37
C LEU A 36 -20.94 16.94 29.73
N ALA A 37 -21.78 16.33 28.88
CA ALA A 37 -23.19 16.12 29.15
C ALA A 37 -23.38 15.21 30.38
N ALA A 38 -22.65 14.09 30.47
CA ALA A 38 -22.68 13.16 31.60
C ALA A 38 -22.36 13.84 32.94
N ASN A 39 -21.43 14.80 32.93
CA ASN A 39 -21.04 15.62 34.08
C ASN A 39 -21.98 16.79 34.36
N ARG A 40 -23.12 16.88 33.65
CA ARG A 40 -24.14 17.93 33.79
C ARG A 40 -23.62 19.35 33.53
N ILE A 41 -22.49 19.48 32.84
CA ILE A 41 -21.94 20.78 32.43
C ILE A 41 -22.83 21.43 31.36
N LEU A 42 -23.47 20.61 30.52
CA LEU A 42 -24.36 21.06 29.44
C LEU A 42 -25.86 21.12 29.84
N GLY A 43 -26.18 20.90 31.13
CA GLY A 43 -27.54 20.92 31.65
C GLY A 43 -27.89 19.67 32.47
N LYS A 44 -29.11 19.67 33.03
CA LYS A 44 -29.60 18.57 33.86
C LYS A 44 -30.12 17.44 32.97
N ILE A 45 -29.53 16.26 33.12
CA ILE A 45 -29.97 15.01 32.51
C ILE A 45 -30.27 13.97 33.59
N ASN A 46 -31.21 13.06 33.31
CA ASN A 46 -31.59 11.99 34.23
C ASN A 46 -30.46 10.94 34.35
N LEU A 47 -30.57 10.05 35.35
CA LEU A 47 -29.52 9.05 35.62
C LEU A 47 -29.26 8.12 34.42
N ALA A 48 -30.32 7.69 33.73
CA ALA A 48 -30.20 6.87 32.53
C ALA A 48 -29.42 7.58 31.41
N GLY A 49 -29.68 8.88 31.20
CA GLY A 49 -28.96 9.71 30.24
C GLY A 49 -27.49 9.86 30.60
N ILE A 50 -27.16 10.03 31.89
CA ILE A 50 -25.76 10.08 32.36
C ILE A 50 -25.02 8.79 32.00
N ILE A 51 -25.63 7.63 32.30
CA ILE A 51 -25.04 6.32 32.00
C ILE A 51 -24.86 6.15 30.48
N ALA A 52 -25.87 6.48 29.68
CA ALA A 52 -25.79 6.39 28.23
C ALA A 52 -24.67 7.28 27.67
N CYS A 53 -24.57 8.52 28.14
CA CYS A 53 -23.50 9.44 27.74
C CYS A 53 -22.11 8.89 28.05
N TYR A 54 -21.90 8.27 29.22
CA TYR A 54 -20.62 7.62 29.54
C TYR A 54 -20.31 6.45 28.59
N ILE A 55 -21.25 5.54 28.38
CA ILE A 55 -21.06 4.36 27.52
C ILE A 55 -20.73 4.78 26.10
N PHE A 56 -21.56 5.64 25.49
CA PHE A 56 -21.33 6.09 24.13
C PHE A 56 -20.08 6.96 24.02
N GLY A 57 -19.84 7.86 24.99
CA GLY A 57 -18.61 8.67 25.05
C GLY A 57 -17.34 7.81 25.01
N THR A 58 -17.32 6.73 25.79
CA THR A 58 -16.22 5.76 25.79
C THR A 58 -16.10 5.03 24.45
N ILE A 59 -17.20 4.59 23.83
CA ILE A 59 -17.18 3.93 22.50
C ILE A 59 -16.59 4.87 21.44
N PHE A 60 -17.07 6.11 21.37
CA PHE A 60 -16.58 7.10 20.41
C PHE A 60 -15.09 7.40 20.60
N LEU A 61 -14.63 7.52 21.85
CA LEU A 61 -13.21 7.71 22.17
C LEU A 61 -12.36 6.51 21.77
N LEU A 62 -12.82 5.28 22.04
CA LEU A 62 -12.11 4.06 21.65
C LEU A 62 -11.98 3.94 20.14
N ILE A 63 -13.06 4.23 19.39
CA ILE A 63 -13.03 4.24 17.91
C ILE A 63 -11.99 5.25 17.42
N PHE A 64 -11.99 6.47 17.97
CA PHE A 64 -10.99 7.49 17.63
C PHE A 64 -9.55 7.00 17.88
N ILE A 65 -9.28 6.44 19.07
CA ILE A 65 -7.95 5.91 19.43
C ILE A 65 -7.53 4.80 18.45
N LEU A 66 -8.43 3.87 18.12
CA LEU A 66 -8.14 2.78 17.18
C LEU A 66 -7.79 3.30 15.78
N ILE A 67 -8.48 4.35 15.30
CA ILE A 67 -8.17 5.00 14.02
C ILE A 67 -6.78 5.64 14.08
N ILE A 68 -6.46 6.39 15.14
CA ILE A 68 -5.14 7.02 15.29
C ILE A 68 -4.03 5.98 15.34
N ILE A 69 -4.19 4.91 16.11
CA ILE A 69 -3.22 3.80 16.17
C ILE A 69 -3.03 3.21 14.77
N LYS A 70 -4.10 3.00 14.00
CA LYS A 70 -4.00 2.48 12.62
C LYS A 70 -3.23 3.42 11.71
N ILE A 71 -3.48 4.73 11.77
CA ILE A 71 -2.73 5.73 10.98
C ILE A 71 -1.23 5.68 11.32
N ILE A 72 -0.89 5.62 12.62
CA ILE A 72 0.51 5.52 13.07
C ILE A 72 1.16 4.24 12.54
N LEU A 73 0.45 3.10 12.61
CA LEU A 73 0.96 1.82 12.08
C LEU A 73 1.19 1.87 10.57
N ILE A 74 0.29 2.51 9.82
CA ILE A 74 0.46 2.73 8.38
C ILE A 74 1.72 3.57 8.14
N LEU A 75 1.83 4.75 8.74
CA LEU A 75 3.00 5.63 8.59
C LEU A 75 4.30 4.93 8.95
N LYS A 76 4.33 4.15 10.03
CA LYS A 76 5.49 3.36 10.43
C LYS A 76 5.86 2.31 9.37
N SER A 77 4.86 1.66 8.76
CA SER A 77 5.09 0.70 7.69
C SER A 77 5.61 1.38 6.42
N GLN A 78 5.04 2.52 6.04
CA GLN A 78 5.48 3.31 4.89
C GLN A 78 6.95 3.72 5.05
N ASN A 79 7.31 4.26 6.20
CA ASN A 79 8.68 4.64 6.53
C ASN A 79 9.65 3.46 6.52
N LYS A 80 9.19 2.29 7.00
CA LYS A 80 9.97 1.05 6.93
C LYS A 80 10.28 0.67 5.48
N TYR A 81 9.29 0.65 4.60
CA TYR A 81 9.52 0.28 3.20
C TYR A 81 10.34 1.31 2.45
N ALA A 82 10.15 2.61 2.71
CA ALA A 82 10.96 3.67 2.12
C ALA A 82 12.45 3.48 2.46
N LYS A 83 12.79 3.10 3.70
CA LYS A 83 14.16 2.78 4.11
C LYS A 83 14.73 1.51 3.48
N GLN A 84 13.86 0.63 2.98
CA GLN A 84 14.23 -0.62 2.31
C GLN A 84 14.22 -0.50 0.79
N ALA A 85 13.96 0.68 0.25
CA ALA A 85 13.91 0.91 -1.18
C ALA A 85 15.27 0.57 -1.81
N ILE A 86 15.23 -0.10 -2.96
CA ILE A 86 16.40 -0.47 -3.74
C ILE A 86 16.40 0.39 -5.00
N ASP A 87 17.53 0.99 -5.35
CA ASP A 87 17.68 1.71 -6.62
C ASP A 87 17.70 0.70 -7.77
N VAL A 88 16.54 0.51 -8.40
CA VAL A 88 16.34 -0.46 -9.47
C VAL A 88 17.08 -0.07 -10.74
N ASN A 89 17.28 1.22 -11.00
CA ASN A 89 18.03 1.64 -12.19
C ASN A 89 19.51 1.29 -12.02
N ASN A 90 20.08 1.58 -10.85
CA ASN A 90 21.45 1.22 -10.54
C ASN A 90 21.65 -0.30 -10.49
N LEU A 91 20.72 -1.04 -9.86
CA LEU A 91 20.80 -2.49 -9.72
C LEU A 91 20.86 -3.23 -11.08
N PHE A 92 20.22 -2.68 -12.10
CA PHE A 92 20.08 -3.31 -13.42
C PHE A 92 20.83 -2.57 -14.53
N ASN A 93 21.73 -1.64 -14.19
CA ASN A 93 22.40 -0.77 -15.17
C ASN A 93 23.17 -1.55 -16.23
N ASP A 94 23.89 -2.61 -15.81
CA ASP A 94 24.73 -3.44 -16.68
C ASP A 94 23.99 -4.68 -17.22
N THR A 95 22.68 -4.79 -16.97
CA THR A 95 21.94 -6.00 -17.34
C THR A 95 21.42 -5.91 -18.77
N GLN A 96 21.78 -6.89 -19.61
CA GLN A 96 21.27 -6.98 -20.96
C GLN A 96 19.78 -7.29 -20.96
N LEU A 97 18.99 -6.45 -21.64
CA LEU A 97 17.54 -6.58 -21.75
C LEU A 97 17.17 -7.18 -23.10
N ASN A 98 16.14 -8.02 -23.09
CA ASN A 98 15.49 -8.40 -24.34
C ASN A 98 14.61 -7.27 -24.88
N GLU A 99 14.12 -7.42 -26.12
CA GLU A 99 13.31 -6.41 -26.80
C GLU A 99 12.05 -6.01 -26.00
N GLU A 100 11.38 -6.96 -25.36
CA GLU A 100 10.18 -6.69 -24.58
C GLU A 100 10.49 -5.92 -23.30
N GLU A 101 11.51 -6.35 -22.56
CA GLU A 101 11.98 -5.72 -21.33
C GLU A 101 12.46 -4.29 -21.59
N LYS A 102 13.20 -4.08 -22.68
CA LYS A 102 13.66 -2.77 -23.10
C LYS A 102 12.48 -1.86 -23.43
N LYS A 103 11.52 -2.34 -24.23
CA LYS A 103 10.33 -1.57 -24.59
C LYS A 103 9.53 -1.12 -23.37
N VAL A 104 9.32 -2.01 -22.39
CA VAL A 104 8.61 -1.68 -21.15
C VAL A 104 9.40 -0.70 -20.29
N ASN A 105 10.71 -0.91 -20.16
CA ASN A 105 11.57 -0.04 -19.39
C ASN A 105 11.61 1.38 -19.98
N ASP A 106 11.74 1.50 -21.30
CA ASP A 106 11.74 2.79 -22.00
C ASP A 106 10.38 3.50 -21.84
N LEU A 107 9.26 2.76 -21.96
CA LEU A 107 7.93 3.33 -21.69
C LEU A 107 7.82 3.84 -20.26
N PHE A 108 8.29 3.06 -19.28
CA PHE A 108 8.24 3.42 -17.87
C PHE A 108 9.08 4.68 -17.59
N LEU A 109 10.33 4.73 -18.07
CA LEU A 109 11.23 5.87 -17.85
C LEU A 109 10.81 7.13 -18.61
N ASN A 110 10.08 7.01 -19.72
CA ASN A 110 9.62 8.19 -20.46
C ASN A 110 8.28 8.71 -19.92
N THR A 111 7.31 7.83 -19.70
CA THR A 111 5.92 8.21 -19.40
C THR A 111 5.59 8.13 -17.91
N TYR A 112 6.17 7.18 -17.18
CA TYR A 112 5.84 6.88 -15.78
C TYR A 112 7.01 7.14 -14.82
N HIS A 113 7.99 7.97 -15.21
CA HIS A 113 9.20 8.24 -14.41
C HIS A 113 8.91 8.76 -12.99
N THR A 114 7.78 9.44 -12.79
CA THR A 114 7.34 9.92 -11.47
C THR A 114 7.10 8.77 -10.48
N GLU A 115 6.86 7.56 -10.99
CA GLU A 115 6.60 6.35 -10.21
C GLU A 115 7.89 5.57 -9.86
N ILE A 116 9.07 6.09 -10.21
CA ILE A 116 10.35 5.39 -9.93
C ILE A 116 10.54 5.09 -8.44
N ASN A 117 10.11 6.00 -7.56
CA ASN A 117 10.16 5.78 -6.12
C ASN A 117 9.25 4.63 -5.69
N ASN A 118 8.07 4.51 -6.30
CA ASN A 118 7.15 3.41 -6.03
C ASN A 118 7.72 2.08 -6.52
N LEU A 119 8.38 2.06 -7.69
CA LEU A 119 9.10 0.88 -8.17
C LEU A 119 10.22 0.46 -7.21
N ASN A 120 11.05 1.42 -6.77
CA ASN A 120 12.17 1.16 -5.85
C ASN A 120 11.70 0.59 -4.50
N ILE A 121 10.61 1.15 -3.95
CA ILE A 121 10.03 0.67 -2.69
C ILE A 121 9.39 -0.71 -2.88
N LEU A 122 8.64 -0.91 -3.96
CA LEU A 122 8.01 -2.20 -4.27
C LEU A 122 9.07 -3.30 -4.40
N PHE A 123 10.14 -3.03 -5.14
CA PHE A 123 11.23 -3.97 -5.35
C PHE A 123 11.92 -4.34 -4.04
N GLY A 124 12.26 -3.33 -3.22
CA GLY A 124 12.84 -3.55 -1.89
C GLY A 124 11.93 -4.33 -0.95
N ALA A 125 10.63 -4.01 -0.94
CA ALA A 125 9.64 -4.74 -0.14
C ALA A 125 9.50 -6.20 -0.60
N PHE A 126 9.50 -6.45 -1.91
CA PHE A 126 9.43 -7.78 -2.49
C PHE A 126 10.68 -8.62 -2.16
N TYR A 127 11.87 -8.03 -2.29
CA TYR A 127 13.13 -8.64 -1.86
C TYR A 127 13.07 -9.12 -0.42
N GLU A 128 12.58 -8.26 0.47
CA GLU A 128 12.41 -8.56 1.89
C GLU A 128 11.35 -9.64 2.17
N ILE A 129 10.39 -9.85 1.27
CA ILE A 129 9.39 -10.93 1.36
C ILE A 129 10.04 -12.26 1.00
N GLU A 130 10.72 -12.33 -0.15
CA GLU A 130 11.36 -13.56 -0.62
C GLU A 130 12.51 -14.01 0.29
N LYS A 131 13.35 -13.08 0.75
CA LYS A 131 14.40 -13.36 1.74
C LYS A 131 13.84 -14.03 3.00
N LYS A 132 12.67 -13.57 3.48
CA LYS A 132 11.99 -14.18 4.64
C LYS A 132 11.35 -15.52 4.32
N ARG A 133 10.82 -15.69 3.10
CA ARG A 133 10.20 -16.94 2.63
C ARG A 133 11.23 -18.07 2.53
N TYR A 134 12.38 -17.80 1.89
CA TYR A 134 13.44 -18.78 1.66
C TYR A 134 14.42 -18.91 2.83
N LYS A 135 14.39 -17.99 3.80
CA LYS A 135 15.27 -17.98 4.99
C LYS A 135 16.77 -18.02 4.65
N ARG A 136 17.16 -17.41 3.52
CA ARG A 136 18.52 -17.37 3.00
C ARG A 136 18.79 -16.01 2.36
N GLU A 137 20.07 -15.62 2.29
CA GLU A 137 20.47 -14.49 1.43
C GLU A 137 20.30 -14.94 -0.03
N ILE A 138 19.41 -14.26 -0.75
CA ILE A 138 19.10 -14.50 -2.15
C ILE A 138 19.27 -13.17 -2.88
N ASP A 139 19.60 -13.19 -4.17
CA ASP A 139 19.38 -12.04 -5.04
C ASP A 139 18.10 -12.24 -5.88
N ILE A 140 17.58 -11.13 -6.40
CA ILE A 140 16.38 -11.11 -7.25
C ILE A 140 16.65 -10.22 -8.46
N THR A 141 17.79 -10.43 -9.11
CA THR A 141 18.29 -9.58 -10.21
C THR A 141 17.84 -10.04 -11.59
N LEU A 142 16.69 -10.72 -11.69
CA LEU A 142 16.12 -11.13 -12.98
C LEU A 142 15.38 -9.94 -13.64
N PRO A 143 15.77 -9.49 -14.87
CA PRO A 143 15.12 -8.36 -15.56
C PRO A 143 13.61 -8.52 -15.75
N LYS A 144 13.15 -9.76 -15.97
CA LYS A 144 11.73 -10.11 -16.06
C LYS A 144 10.93 -9.69 -14.81
N ILE A 145 11.51 -9.78 -13.61
CA ILE A 145 10.86 -9.38 -12.37
C ILE A 145 10.65 -7.86 -12.35
N ARG A 146 11.71 -7.10 -12.70
CA ARG A 146 11.61 -5.64 -12.85
C ARG A 146 10.55 -5.25 -13.89
N MET A 147 10.58 -5.89 -15.07
CA MET A 147 9.60 -5.63 -16.14
C MET A 147 8.17 -5.88 -15.65
N LEU A 148 7.91 -6.99 -14.95
CA LEU A 148 6.58 -7.31 -14.43
C LEU A 148 6.11 -6.27 -13.39
N MET A 149 7.01 -5.76 -12.54
CA MET A 149 6.68 -4.67 -11.61
C MET A 149 6.37 -3.37 -12.34
N GLN A 150 7.14 -3.01 -13.37
CA GLN A 150 6.87 -1.84 -14.21
C GLN A 150 5.51 -1.95 -14.92
N LYS A 151 5.22 -3.11 -15.54
CA LYS A 151 3.92 -3.37 -16.17
C LYS A 151 2.77 -3.29 -15.18
N MET A 152 2.94 -3.80 -13.96
CA MET A 152 1.92 -3.69 -12.93
C MET A 152 1.59 -2.23 -12.57
N ILE A 153 2.61 -1.37 -12.48
CA ILE A 153 2.42 0.06 -12.20
C ILE A 153 1.68 0.72 -13.37
N ILE A 154 2.12 0.48 -14.60
CA ILE A 154 1.53 1.02 -15.83
C ILE A 154 0.06 0.63 -15.93
N ASP A 155 -0.24 -0.67 -15.93
CA ASP A 155 -1.59 -1.18 -16.12
C ASP A 155 -2.54 -0.76 -14.98
N ALA A 156 -2.02 -0.67 -13.75
CA ALA A 156 -2.83 -0.21 -12.63
C ALA A 156 -3.16 1.29 -12.72
N ILE A 157 -2.23 2.12 -13.20
CA ILE A 157 -2.50 3.54 -13.46
C ILE A 157 -3.51 3.68 -14.59
N ASP A 158 -3.39 2.88 -15.64
CA ASP A 158 -4.31 2.92 -16.77
C ASP A 158 -5.73 2.45 -16.38
N GLU A 159 -5.86 1.43 -15.52
CA GLU A 159 -7.15 0.91 -15.08
C GLU A 159 -7.80 1.72 -13.95
N PHE A 160 -7.02 2.12 -12.93
CA PHE A 160 -7.54 2.73 -11.70
C PHE A 160 -7.26 4.24 -11.59
N GLY A 161 -6.42 4.79 -12.46
CA GLY A 161 -5.99 6.19 -12.44
C GLY A 161 -4.89 6.51 -11.41
N PHE A 162 -4.41 5.51 -10.66
CA PHE A 162 -3.32 5.60 -9.69
C PHE A 162 -2.73 4.21 -9.36
N PHE A 163 -1.52 4.18 -8.80
CA PHE A 163 -0.88 2.97 -8.28
C PHE A 163 -0.88 2.94 -6.75
N ASP A 164 -1.58 1.97 -6.14
CA ASP A 164 -1.58 1.78 -4.68
C ASP A 164 -0.45 0.85 -4.23
N LEU A 165 0.74 1.43 -4.02
CA LEU A 165 1.94 0.70 -3.60
C LEU A 165 1.73 -0.15 -2.35
N TYR A 166 1.09 0.39 -1.32
CA TYR A 166 1.00 -0.28 -0.03
C TYR A 166 -0.04 -1.40 -0.03
N LEU A 167 -1.14 -1.23 -0.78
CA LEU A 167 -2.08 -2.30 -1.06
C LEU A 167 -1.40 -3.47 -1.78
N VAL A 168 -0.58 -3.17 -2.79
CA VAL A 168 0.18 -4.18 -3.55
C VAL A 168 1.14 -4.94 -2.65
N ILE A 169 1.88 -4.26 -1.78
CA ILE A 169 2.79 -4.91 -0.82
C ILE A 169 2.01 -5.84 0.14
N ASP A 170 0.85 -5.41 0.63
CA ASP A 170 0.02 -6.25 1.50
C ASP A 170 -0.54 -7.47 0.76
N PHE A 171 -0.96 -7.33 -0.50
CA PHE A 171 -1.33 -8.46 -1.35
C PHE A 171 -0.15 -9.41 -1.61
N ALA A 172 1.05 -8.88 -1.88
CA ALA A 172 2.24 -9.69 -2.11
C ALA A 172 2.63 -10.55 -0.88
N LYS A 173 2.41 -10.04 0.34
CA LYS A 173 2.62 -10.81 1.58
C LYS A 173 1.55 -11.88 1.83
N THR A 174 0.33 -11.63 1.37
CA THR A 174 -0.85 -12.44 1.72
C THR A 174 -1.22 -13.47 0.67
N ILE A 175 -0.65 -13.40 -0.54
CA ILE A 175 -0.92 -14.34 -1.64
C ILE A 175 -0.73 -15.81 -1.23
N ASN A 176 0.17 -16.08 -0.28
CA ASN A 176 0.44 -17.42 0.25
C ASN A 176 -0.27 -17.73 1.60
N LYS A 177 -1.03 -16.79 2.20
CA LYS A 177 -1.44 -16.89 3.60
C LYS A 177 -2.92 -16.83 3.99
N LYS A 178 -3.91 -16.36 3.19
CA LYS A 178 -5.36 -16.59 3.43
C LYS A 178 -6.31 -15.77 2.53
N PHE A 179 -7.49 -16.36 2.29
CA PHE A 179 -8.81 -15.75 2.08
C PHE A 179 -8.84 -14.34 1.47
N ILE A 180 -8.61 -14.25 0.17
CA ILE A 180 -9.00 -13.08 -0.63
C ILE A 180 -10.49 -13.24 -0.94
N TRP A 181 -11.32 -12.27 -0.55
CA TRP A 181 -12.74 -12.30 -0.89
C TRP A 181 -12.90 -12.25 -2.42
N LYS A 182 -13.83 -13.05 -2.98
CA LYS A 182 -14.04 -13.12 -4.45
C LYS A 182 -14.35 -11.75 -5.07
N SER A 183 -15.01 -10.87 -4.30
CA SER A 183 -15.26 -9.47 -4.68
C SER A 183 -13.97 -8.66 -4.81
N ASP A 184 -13.05 -8.78 -3.85
CA ASP A 184 -11.78 -8.06 -3.84
C ASP A 184 -10.87 -8.57 -4.95
N PHE A 185 -10.86 -9.88 -5.19
CA PHE A 185 -10.14 -10.46 -6.33
C PHE A 185 -10.66 -9.91 -7.67
N LYS A 186 -11.98 -9.77 -7.83
CA LYS A 186 -12.55 -9.20 -9.06
C LYS A 186 -12.21 -7.73 -9.22
N LYS A 187 -12.23 -6.96 -8.13
CA LYS A 187 -11.94 -5.52 -8.13
C LYS A 187 -10.47 -5.19 -8.37
N TYR A 188 -9.56 -6.00 -7.81
CA TYR A 188 -8.11 -5.77 -7.85
C TYR A 188 -7.38 -6.83 -8.68
N LYS A 189 -8.07 -7.38 -9.69
CA LYS A 189 -7.60 -8.51 -10.50
C LYS A 189 -6.23 -8.25 -11.11
N THR A 190 -5.99 -7.04 -11.59
CA THR A 190 -4.73 -6.63 -12.22
C THR A 190 -3.56 -6.75 -11.26
N TYR A 191 -3.69 -6.24 -10.02
CA TYR A 191 -2.66 -6.43 -9.00
C TYR A 191 -2.42 -7.92 -8.70
N PHE A 192 -3.47 -8.72 -8.50
CA PHE A 192 -3.30 -10.13 -8.19
C PHE A 192 -2.62 -10.92 -9.30
N ASN A 193 -2.96 -10.64 -10.57
CA ASN A 193 -2.34 -11.28 -11.72
C ASN A 193 -0.83 -11.00 -11.77
N TYR A 194 -0.44 -9.72 -11.65
CA TYR A 194 0.97 -9.35 -11.68
C TYR A 194 1.74 -9.89 -10.48
N ILE A 195 1.21 -9.75 -9.26
CA ILE A 195 1.84 -10.28 -8.05
C ILE A 195 2.09 -11.79 -8.19
N ARG A 196 1.12 -12.55 -8.72
CA ARG A 196 1.31 -13.98 -8.98
C ARG A 196 2.44 -14.24 -9.97
N ASN A 197 2.47 -13.53 -11.09
CA ASN A 197 3.51 -13.70 -12.12
C ASN A 197 4.90 -13.30 -11.61
N ILE A 198 4.98 -12.26 -10.77
CA ILE A 198 6.21 -11.81 -10.13
C ILE A 198 6.74 -12.89 -9.17
N HIS A 199 5.86 -13.44 -8.31
CA HIS A 199 6.20 -14.55 -7.42
C HIS A 199 6.68 -15.78 -8.20
N GLN A 200 5.99 -16.16 -9.27
CA GLN A 200 6.40 -17.28 -10.11
C GLN A 200 7.77 -17.04 -10.75
N ALA A 201 8.01 -15.87 -11.34
CA ALA A 201 9.30 -15.55 -11.94
C ALA A 201 10.44 -15.50 -10.92
N ALA A 202 10.16 -15.04 -9.70
CA ALA A 202 11.12 -15.06 -8.59
C ALA A 202 11.41 -16.48 -8.11
N ASP A 203 10.36 -17.29 -7.93
CA ASP A 203 10.49 -18.68 -7.53
C ASP A 203 11.36 -19.45 -8.53
N ASP A 204 11.02 -19.40 -9.82
CA ASP A 204 11.77 -20.08 -10.89
C ASP A 204 13.26 -19.69 -10.86
N TYR A 205 13.54 -18.39 -10.78
CA TYR A 205 14.90 -17.86 -10.73
C TYR A 205 15.67 -18.33 -9.49
N ILE A 206 15.05 -18.27 -8.31
CA ILE A 206 15.68 -18.66 -7.05
C ILE A 206 15.95 -20.18 -7.04
N TYR A 207 14.99 -20.98 -7.52
CA TYR A 207 15.14 -22.42 -7.63
C TYR A 207 16.30 -22.79 -8.56
N ASP A 208 16.36 -22.20 -9.75
CA ASP A 208 17.42 -22.49 -10.71
C ASP A 208 18.80 -22.05 -10.21
N LYS A 209 18.89 -20.86 -9.61
CA LYS A 209 20.18 -20.28 -9.21
C LYS A 209 20.74 -20.85 -7.91
N TYR A 210 19.88 -21.19 -6.94
CA TYR A 210 20.32 -21.53 -5.58
C TYR A 210 19.96 -22.94 -5.11
N ILE A 211 19.02 -23.63 -5.77
CA ILE A 211 18.52 -24.93 -5.32
C ILE A 211 18.98 -26.04 -6.28
N ASN A 212 18.80 -25.87 -7.59
CA ASN A 212 19.19 -26.87 -8.60
C ASN A 212 20.71 -26.92 -8.86
N THR A 213 21.44 -25.85 -8.57
CA THR A 213 22.91 -25.79 -8.67
C THR A 213 23.63 -26.45 -7.49
N GLN A 214 22.91 -26.92 -6.47
CA GLN A 214 23.47 -27.63 -5.30
C GLN A 214 23.32 -29.17 -5.37
N SER A 215 22.88 -29.72 -6.51
CA SER A 215 22.82 -31.17 -6.77
C SER A 215 23.93 -31.65 -7.69
#